data_AF-A0A523HEA0-F1
#
_entry.id   AF-A0A523HEA0-F1
#
_cell.length_a   1.000
_cell.length_b   1.000
_cell.length_c   1.000
_cell.angle_alpha   90.00
_cell.angle_beta   90.00
_cell.angle_gamma   90.00
#
_symmetry.space_group_name_H-M   'P 1'
#
loop_
_entity.id
_entity.type
_entity.pdbx_description
1 polymer ?
#
loop_
_entity_poly.entity_id
_entity_poly.type
_entity_poly.pdbx_seq_one_letter_code
_entity_poly.pdbx_strand_id
1 'polypeptide(L)'
;MNLEEQMVALERDVARIYNELQKFLDEDNRRGSELLAFESLITIYVKEILDLYDTFYRIRGTTLESQQNIAARCLIFRALTYLERVREEPSNYRRACNDYKRALHLAQNELREPLLSTKLPHEVWVGRKLYTRLADLLDNRSKNFQMIDCFKMSNKKSVRGK
;
A
#
# COMPACT_ATOMS: atom_id res chain seq x y z
N MET A 1 26.44 0.00 -4.59
CA MET A 1 25.08 0.53 -4.33
C MET A 1 24.38 -0.44 -3.40
N ASN A 2 23.93 0.02 -2.23
CA ASN A 2 23.31 -0.85 -1.22
C ASN A 2 21.82 -1.05 -1.57
N LEU A 3 21.41 -2.29 -1.85
CA LEU A 3 20.03 -2.61 -2.26
C LEU A 3 19.00 -2.21 -1.19
N GLU A 4 19.38 -2.23 0.09
CA GLU A 4 18.48 -1.88 1.19
C GLU A 4 18.21 -0.37 1.22
N GLU A 5 19.25 0.44 1.02
CA GLU A 5 19.11 1.90 0.88
C GLU A 5 18.25 2.27 -0.34
N GLN A 6 18.40 1.53 -1.45
CA GLN A 6 17.56 1.71 -2.63
C GLN A 6 16.10 1.41 -2.33
N MET A 7 15.80 0.30 -1.65
CA MET A 7 14.42 -0.06 -1.30
C MET A 7 13.76 1.00 -0.39
N VAL A 8 14.51 1.55 0.57
CA VAL A 8 14.04 2.65 1.43
C VAL A 8 13.81 3.94 0.64
N ALA A 9 14.70 4.28 -0.28
CA ALA A 9 14.55 5.46 -1.14
C ALA A 9 13.29 5.37 -2.01
N LEU A 10 13.02 4.19 -2.58
CA LEU A 10 11.81 3.94 -3.37
C LEU A 10 10.54 4.02 -2.51
N GLU A 11 10.55 3.50 -1.26
CA GLU A 11 9.42 3.65 -0.34
C GLU A 11 9.09 5.13 -0.09
N ARG A 12 10.14 5.94 0.11
CA ARG A 12 10.00 7.39 0.30
C ARG A 12 9.37 8.06 -0.93
N ASP A 13 9.79 7.66 -2.12
CA ASP A 13 9.21 8.19 -3.36
C ASP A 13 7.74 7.79 -3.50
N VAL A 14 7.36 6.55 -3.20
CA VAL A 14 5.95 6.11 -3.19
C VAL A 14 5.12 6.96 -2.23
N ALA A 15 5.59 7.16 -0.99
CA ALA A 15 4.87 7.95 0.00
C ALA A 15 4.75 9.43 -0.43
N ARG A 16 5.80 10.01 -1.00
CA ARG A 16 5.78 11.38 -1.53
C ARG A 16 4.77 11.52 -2.66
N ILE A 17 4.79 10.61 -3.64
CA ILE A 17 3.87 10.66 -4.79
C ILE A 17 2.42 10.49 -4.30
N TYR A 18 2.19 9.60 -3.33
CA TYR A 18 0.86 9.45 -2.73
C TYR A 18 0.39 10.74 -2.04
N ASN A 19 1.26 11.43 -1.29
CA ASN A 19 0.90 12.72 -0.69
C ASN A 19 0.57 13.79 -1.73
N GLU A 20 1.35 13.89 -2.82
CA GLU A 20 1.06 14.83 -3.91
C GLU A 20 -0.27 14.50 -4.59
N LEU A 21 -0.60 13.22 -4.78
CA LEU A 21 -1.93 12.79 -5.23
C LEU A 21 -3.03 13.26 -4.27
N GLN A 22 -2.85 13.12 -2.96
CA GLN A 22 -3.86 13.53 -1.98
C GLN A 22 -4.04 15.06 -1.92
N LYS A 23 -2.95 15.84 -2.10
CA LYS A 23 -3.04 17.29 -2.26
C LYS A 23 -3.80 17.67 -3.53
N PHE A 24 -3.45 17.04 -4.64
CA PHE A 24 -4.10 17.27 -5.92
C PHE A 24 -5.61 17.02 -5.83
N LEU A 25 -6.03 15.92 -5.18
CA LEU A 25 -7.45 15.60 -4.97
C LEU A 25 -8.18 16.58 -4.04
N ASP A 26 -7.47 17.25 -3.12
CA ASP A 26 -8.05 18.28 -2.24
C ASP A 26 -8.23 19.62 -3.00
N GLU A 27 -7.34 19.91 -3.96
CA GLU A 27 -7.29 21.17 -4.71
C GLU A 27 -8.16 21.15 -5.99
N ASP A 28 -8.20 20.03 -6.72
CA ASP A 28 -8.95 19.89 -7.98
C ASP A 28 -9.59 18.49 -8.09
N ASN A 29 -10.92 18.46 -8.23
CA ASN A 29 -11.69 17.21 -8.32
C ASN A 29 -11.86 16.69 -9.76
N ARG A 30 -11.26 17.31 -10.80
CA ARG A 30 -11.61 17.00 -12.19
C ARG A 30 -10.44 17.01 -13.18
N ARG A 31 -9.47 16.08 -13.10
CA ARG A 31 -8.64 15.71 -14.28
C ARG A 31 -8.15 14.25 -14.23
N GLY A 32 -8.73 13.38 -15.05
CA GLY A 32 -8.41 11.95 -15.05
C GLY A 32 -7.03 11.58 -15.61
N SER A 33 -6.42 12.42 -16.47
CA SER A 33 -5.06 12.20 -17.00
C SER A 33 -3.98 12.29 -15.93
N GLU A 34 -4.08 13.25 -15.03
CA GLU A 34 -3.16 13.48 -13.93
C GLU A 34 -3.27 12.35 -12.91
N LEU A 35 -4.50 11.93 -12.60
CA LEU A 35 -4.74 10.76 -11.74
C LEU A 35 -4.13 9.49 -12.34
N LEU A 36 -4.25 9.28 -13.66
CA LEU A 36 -3.59 8.17 -14.34
C LEU A 36 -2.06 8.26 -14.26
N ALA A 37 -1.48 9.47 -14.34
CA ALA A 37 -0.05 9.67 -14.19
C ALA A 37 0.42 9.30 -12.77
N PHE A 38 -0.29 9.73 -11.73
CA PHE A 38 -0.01 9.34 -10.34
C PHE A 38 -0.11 7.83 -10.14
N GLU A 39 -1.18 7.19 -10.66
CA GLU A 39 -1.33 5.73 -10.62
C GLU A 39 -0.15 5.03 -11.31
N SER A 40 0.24 5.51 -12.48
CA SER A 40 1.32 4.93 -13.28
C SER A 40 2.66 5.02 -12.56
N LEU A 41 2.99 6.19 -12.00
CA LEU A 41 4.21 6.40 -11.24
C LEU A 41 4.26 5.49 -10.01
N ILE A 42 3.22 5.51 -9.16
CA ILE A 42 3.16 4.63 -7.99
C ILE A 42 3.28 3.15 -8.40
N THR A 43 2.66 2.76 -9.51
CA THR A 43 2.75 1.38 -10.03
C THR A 43 4.19 0.99 -10.39
N ILE A 44 4.94 1.88 -11.05
CA ILE A 44 6.34 1.65 -11.42
C ILE A 44 7.19 1.46 -10.16
N TYR A 45 7.16 2.41 -9.22
CA TYR A 45 7.98 2.35 -8.01
C TYR A 45 7.65 1.14 -7.14
N VAL A 46 6.37 0.80 -7.00
CA VAL A 46 5.95 -0.39 -6.25
C VAL A 46 6.42 -1.67 -6.94
N LYS A 47 6.44 -1.72 -8.27
CA LYS A 47 6.99 -2.85 -9.01
C LYS A 47 8.49 -3.01 -8.73
N GLU A 48 9.26 -1.93 -8.77
CA GLU A 48 10.70 -1.96 -8.46
C GLU A 48 10.97 -2.43 -7.03
N ILE A 49 10.17 -1.98 -6.06
CA ILE A 49 10.27 -2.44 -4.66
C ILE A 49 10.01 -3.94 -4.54
N LEU A 50 9.01 -4.47 -5.26
CA LEU A 50 8.71 -5.90 -5.26
C LEU A 50 9.80 -6.71 -5.95
N ASP A 51 10.39 -6.20 -7.03
CA ASP A 51 11.51 -6.85 -7.70
C ASP A 51 12.76 -6.89 -6.79
N LEU A 52 13.01 -5.83 -6.01
CA LEU A 52 14.06 -5.81 -4.98
C LEU A 52 13.74 -6.81 -3.85
N TYR A 53 12.51 -6.84 -3.37
CA TYR A 53 12.07 -7.79 -2.34
C TYR A 53 12.30 -9.25 -2.78
N ASP A 54 11.89 -9.61 -4.00
CA ASP A 54 12.11 -10.94 -4.58
C ASP A 54 13.61 -11.22 -4.76
N THR A 55 14.41 -10.20 -5.11
CA THR A 55 15.87 -10.31 -5.23
C THR A 55 16.52 -10.64 -3.89
N PHE A 56 16.11 -10.00 -2.79
CA PHE A 56 16.61 -10.34 -1.45
C PHE A 56 16.33 -11.80 -1.11
N TYR A 57 15.11 -12.27 -1.35
CA TYR A 57 14.74 -13.67 -1.11
C TYR A 57 15.59 -14.63 -1.95
N ARG A 58 15.79 -14.35 -3.24
CA ARG A 58 16.60 -15.20 -4.13
C ARG A 58 18.07 -15.27 -3.73
N ILE A 59 18.63 -14.18 -3.23
CA ILE A 59 20.05 -14.12 -2.83
C ILE A 59 20.25 -14.77 -1.45
N ARG A 60 19.36 -14.51 -0.49
CA ARG A 60 19.57 -14.87 0.93
C ARG A 60 18.73 -16.07 1.40
N GLY A 61 17.77 -16.53 0.60
CA GLY A 61 16.78 -17.56 0.99
C GLY A 61 15.72 -17.08 1.98
N THR A 62 15.76 -15.80 2.37
CA THR A 62 14.87 -15.16 3.35
C THR A 62 14.85 -13.64 3.12
N THR A 63 13.86 -12.96 3.70
CA THR A 63 13.70 -11.50 3.69
C THR A 63 13.69 -10.98 5.11
N LEU A 64 14.21 -9.77 5.32
CA LEU A 64 14.12 -9.10 6.61
C LEU A 64 12.71 -8.55 6.83
N GLU A 65 12.29 -8.48 8.10
CA GLU A 65 11.03 -7.86 8.51
C GLU A 65 10.89 -6.42 7.97
N SER A 66 11.97 -5.65 7.94
CA SER A 66 11.97 -4.30 7.35
C SER A 66 11.61 -4.31 5.87
N GLN A 67 12.12 -5.27 5.10
CA GLN A 67 11.86 -5.41 3.66
C GLN A 67 10.41 -5.84 3.41
N GLN A 68 9.90 -6.78 4.21
CA GLN A 68 8.50 -7.21 4.19
C GLN A 68 7.56 -6.03 4.45
N ASN A 69 7.86 -5.24 5.50
CA ASN A 69 7.09 -4.06 5.87
C ASN A 69 7.06 -3.00 4.75
N ILE A 70 8.22 -2.73 4.12
CA ILE A 70 8.30 -1.78 3.00
C ILE A 70 7.44 -2.25 1.83
N ALA A 71 7.62 -3.50 1.39
CA ALA A 71 6.86 -4.06 0.26
C ALA A 71 5.35 -4.05 0.54
N ALA A 72 4.94 -4.44 1.75
CA ALA A 72 3.55 -4.45 2.16
C ALA A 72 2.94 -3.04 2.19
N ARG A 73 3.59 -2.05 2.81
CA ARG A 73 3.09 -0.66 2.83
C ARG A 73 2.95 -0.07 1.43
N CYS A 74 3.92 -0.33 0.56
CA CYS A 74 3.90 0.17 -0.82
C CYS A 74 2.73 -0.43 -1.63
N LEU A 75 2.42 -1.71 -1.43
CA LEU A 75 1.20 -2.32 -1.97
C LEU A 75 -0.07 -1.66 -1.45
N ILE A 76 -0.12 -1.28 -0.16
CA ILE A 76 -1.27 -0.56 0.40
C ILE A 76 -1.42 0.83 -0.25
N PHE A 77 -0.32 1.59 -0.42
CA PHE A 77 -0.39 2.88 -1.11
C PHE A 77 -0.90 2.74 -2.54
N ARG A 78 -0.41 1.75 -3.30
CA ARG A 78 -0.91 1.49 -4.66
C ARG A 78 -2.38 1.09 -4.67
N ALA A 79 -2.80 0.25 -3.73
CA ALA A 79 -4.20 -0.10 -3.57
C ALA A 79 -5.06 1.16 -3.32
N LEU A 80 -4.65 2.03 -2.40
CA LEU A 80 -5.36 3.29 -2.13
C LEU A 80 -5.43 4.21 -3.36
N THR A 81 -4.36 4.28 -4.15
CA THR A 81 -4.36 5.05 -5.41
C THR A 81 -5.33 4.49 -6.44
N TYR A 82 -5.39 3.17 -6.61
CA TYR A 82 -6.39 2.54 -7.48
C TYR A 82 -7.82 2.93 -7.08
N LEU A 83 -8.10 3.05 -5.77
CA LEU A 83 -9.43 3.41 -5.27
C LEU A 83 -9.89 4.81 -5.68
N GLU A 84 -8.96 5.76 -5.77
CA GLU A 84 -9.28 7.13 -6.21
C GLU A 84 -9.80 7.17 -7.65
N ARG A 85 -9.48 6.14 -8.45
CA ARG A 85 -9.80 6.07 -9.87
C ARG A 85 -10.86 5.02 -10.21
N VAL A 86 -11.51 4.39 -9.22
CA VAL A 86 -12.54 3.37 -9.46
C VAL A 86 -13.72 3.91 -10.28
N ARG A 87 -14.04 5.20 -10.14
CA ARG A 87 -15.10 5.84 -10.94
C ARG A 87 -14.75 5.92 -12.43
N GLU A 88 -13.47 6.09 -12.75
CA GLU A 88 -12.97 6.18 -14.13
C GLU A 88 -12.72 4.79 -14.72
N GLU A 89 -12.18 3.88 -13.90
CA GLU A 89 -11.76 2.54 -14.29
C GLU A 89 -12.22 1.52 -13.24
N PRO A 90 -13.40 0.89 -13.39
CA PRO A 90 -13.94 -0.03 -12.39
C PRO A 90 -13.04 -1.25 -12.09
N SER A 91 -12.17 -1.65 -13.02
CA SER A 91 -11.24 -2.76 -12.79
C SER A 91 -10.20 -2.46 -11.70
N ASN A 92 -9.95 -1.17 -11.41
CA ASN A 92 -9.06 -0.74 -10.32
C ASN A 92 -9.53 -1.23 -8.95
N TYR A 93 -10.83 -1.44 -8.75
CA TYR A 93 -11.36 -2.05 -7.53
C TYR A 93 -10.70 -3.41 -7.27
N ARG A 94 -10.70 -4.27 -8.29
CA ARG A 94 -10.13 -5.62 -8.19
C ARG A 94 -8.63 -5.57 -7.95
N ARG A 95 -7.93 -4.65 -8.63
CA ARG A 95 -6.49 -4.44 -8.45
C ARG A 95 -6.16 -4.01 -7.02
N ALA A 96 -6.90 -3.05 -6.47
CA ALA A 96 -6.75 -2.61 -5.09
C ALA A 96 -6.95 -3.75 -4.08
N CYS A 97 -7.99 -4.57 -4.27
CA CYS A 97 -8.23 -5.73 -3.41
C CYS A 97 -7.11 -6.77 -3.48
N ASN A 98 -6.55 -7.01 -4.67
CA ASN A 98 -5.44 -7.95 -4.86
C ASN A 98 -4.17 -7.45 -4.17
N ASP A 99 -3.83 -6.18 -4.34
CA ASP A 99 -2.66 -5.57 -3.70
C ASP A 99 -2.82 -5.55 -2.17
N TYR A 100 -4.00 -5.21 -1.66
CA TYR A 100 -4.27 -5.24 -0.23
C TYR A 100 -4.10 -6.65 0.36
N LYS A 101 -4.69 -7.67 -0.28
CA LYS A 101 -4.53 -9.07 0.16
C LYS A 101 -3.09 -9.53 0.10
N ARG A 102 -2.35 -9.14 -0.94
CA ARG A 102 -0.92 -9.44 -1.07
C ARG A 102 -0.11 -8.77 0.05
N ALA A 103 -0.40 -7.51 0.38
CA ALA A 103 0.24 -6.79 1.49
C ALA A 103 0.02 -7.51 2.82
N LEU A 104 -1.22 -7.93 3.10
CA LEU A 104 -1.52 -8.70 4.31
C LEU A 104 -0.81 -10.06 4.32
N HIS A 105 -0.70 -10.72 3.17
CA HIS A 105 -0.02 -12.02 3.08
C HIS A 105 1.48 -11.90 3.33
N LEU A 106 2.14 -10.87 2.76
CA LEU A 106 3.55 -10.56 3.05
C LEU A 106 3.79 -10.24 4.53
N ALA A 107 2.76 -9.80 5.24
CA ALA A 107 2.78 -9.47 6.64
C ALA A 107 2.31 -10.61 7.58
N GLN A 108 1.89 -11.76 7.05
CA GLN A 108 1.45 -12.88 7.86
C GLN A 108 2.63 -13.75 8.32
N ASN A 109 2.61 -14.13 9.60
CA ASN A 109 3.45 -15.14 10.27
C ASN A 109 4.93 -14.80 10.56
N GLU A 110 5.47 -13.68 10.12
CA GLU A 110 6.90 -13.35 10.38
C GLU A 110 7.17 -11.96 10.97
N LEU A 111 6.16 -11.10 11.09
CA LEU A 111 6.32 -9.77 11.69
C LEU A 111 6.23 -9.83 13.22
N ARG A 112 7.09 -9.08 13.91
CA ARG A 112 7.04 -8.87 15.36
C ARG A 112 5.81 -8.06 15.77
N GLU A 113 5.41 -7.13 14.91
CA GLU A 113 4.20 -6.31 15.08
C GLU A 113 3.26 -6.50 13.89
N PRO A 114 1.92 -6.53 14.11
CA PRO A 114 0.97 -6.56 12.99
C PRO A 114 1.21 -5.39 12.04
N LEU A 115 1.21 -5.63 10.72
CA LEU A 115 1.42 -4.60 9.69
C LEU A 115 0.59 -3.33 9.91
N LEU A 116 -0.68 -3.49 10.31
CA LEU A 116 -1.59 -2.37 10.56
C LEU A 116 -1.15 -1.50 11.75
N SER A 117 -0.46 -2.10 12.72
CA SER A 117 0.08 -1.41 13.89
C SER A 117 1.35 -0.64 13.58
N THR A 118 2.02 -0.95 12.46
CA THR A 118 3.30 -0.32 12.09
C THR A 118 3.14 1.17 11.81
N LYS A 119 4.18 1.92 12.18
CA LYS A 119 4.29 3.34 11.84
C LYS A 119 4.43 3.51 10.34
N LEU A 120 3.85 4.57 9.81
CA LEU A 120 4.14 5.01 8.45
C LEU A 120 5.58 5.53 8.42
N PRO A 121 6.35 5.18 7.38
CA PRO A 121 7.77 5.52 7.28
C PRO A 121 8.00 7.03 7.16
N HIS A 122 6.98 7.75 6.71
CA HIS A 122 6.97 9.20 6.50
C HIS A 122 5.59 9.76 6.85
N GLU A 123 5.52 11.08 6.96
CA GLU A 123 4.26 11.80 7.12
C GLU A 123 3.34 11.54 5.93
N VAL A 124 2.15 10.98 6.18
CA VAL A 124 1.12 10.80 5.15
C VAL A 124 -0.02 11.76 5.41
N TRP A 125 -0.32 12.58 4.43
CA TRP A 125 -1.36 13.60 4.52
C TRP A 125 -2.54 13.24 3.64
N VAL A 126 -3.76 13.31 4.19
CA VAL A 126 -5.02 13.21 3.43
C VAL A 126 -5.85 14.45 3.74
N GLY A 127 -5.99 15.34 2.77
CA GLY A 127 -6.46 16.70 2.99
C GLY A 127 -5.63 17.37 4.09
N ARG A 128 -6.29 17.84 5.15
CA ARG A 128 -5.64 18.51 6.30
C ARG A 128 -5.22 17.57 7.44
N LYS A 129 -5.41 16.25 7.30
CA LYS A 129 -5.14 15.28 8.37
C LYS A 129 -3.81 14.57 8.12
N LEU A 130 -2.95 14.58 9.14
CA LEU A 130 -1.72 13.79 9.20
C LEU A 130 -2.01 12.41 9.79
N TYR A 131 -1.47 11.37 9.15
CA TYR A 131 -1.49 9.99 9.61
C TYR A 131 -0.07 9.52 9.89
N THR A 132 0.11 8.88 11.05
CA THR A 132 1.40 8.33 11.50
C THR A 132 1.38 6.81 11.61
N ARG A 133 0.21 6.19 11.50
CA ARG A 133 0.02 4.74 11.53
C ARG A 133 -0.86 4.28 10.37
N LEU A 134 -0.58 3.09 9.87
CA LEU A 134 -1.30 2.52 8.75
C LEU A 134 -2.77 2.22 9.10
N ALA A 135 -3.03 1.72 10.32
CA ALA A 135 -4.40 1.47 10.80
C ALA A 135 -5.28 2.72 10.76
N ASP A 136 -4.76 3.86 11.21
CA ASP A 136 -5.53 5.12 11.29
C ASP A 136 -5.87 5.64 9.88
N LEU A 137 -4.91 5.54 8.96
CA LEU A 137 -5.12 5.87 7.55
C LEU A 137 -6.21 4.98 6.95
N LEU A 138 -6.12 3.67 7.16
CA LEU A 138 -7.09 2.72 6.61
C LEU A 138 -8.47 2.83 7.25
N ASP A 139 -8.59 3.12 8.55
CA ASP A 139 -9.89 3.33 9.20
C ASP A 139 -10.61 4.54 8.61
N ASN A 140 -9.90 5.66 8.40
CA ASN A 140 -10.48 6.83 7.73
C ASN A 140 -10.97 6.49 6.32
N ARG A 141 -10.16 5.74 5.57
CA ARG A 141 -10.44 5.41 4.17
C ARG A 141 -11.52 4.34 4.04
N SER A 142 -11.64 3.42 4.99
CA SER A 142 -12.73 2.43 5.07
C SER A 142 -14.11 3.08 5.24
N LYS A 143 -14.17 4.28 5.82
CA LYS A 143 -15.41 5.07 5.94
C LYS A 143 -15.76 5.77 4.63
N ASN A 144 -14.75 6.12 3.82
CA ASN A 144 -14.92 6.87 2.57
C ASN A 144 -15.08 5.96 1.35
N PHE A 145 -14.42 4.80 1.34
CA PHE A 145 -14.61 3.76 0.35
C PHE A 145 -15.55 2.72 0.94
N GLN A 146 -16.70 2.45 0.30
CA GLN A 146 -17.63 1.37 0.68
C GLN A 146 -17.01 -0.05 0.58
N MET A 147 -15.68 -0.18 0.55
CA MET A 147 -14.89 -1.38 0.32
C MET A 147 -14.61 -2.21 1.56
N ILE A 148 -15.63 -2.32 2.40
CA ILE A 148 -15.61 -3.14 3.59
C ILE A 148 -15.18 -4.59 3.28
N ASP A 149 -15.48 -5.12 2.09
CA ASP A 149 -15.22 -6.52 1.74
C ASP A 149 -13.77 -6.85 1.41
N CYS A 150 -12.98 -5.87 0.96
CA CYS A 150 -11.56 -6.11 0.65
C CYS A 150 -10.66 -5.87 1.86
N PHE A 151 -11.02 -4.92 2.72
CA PHE A 151 -10.26 -4.58 3.94
C PHE A 151 -10.65 -5.42 5.16
N LYS A 152 -11.81 -6.09 5.15
CA LYS A 152 -12.10 -7.15 6.12
C LYS A 152 -11.31 -8.39 5.75
N MET A 153 -10.39 -8.81 6.61
CA MET A 153 -9.89 -10.18 6.52
C MET A 153 -11.09 -11.12 6.58
N SER A 154 -11.30 -11.90 5.51
CA SER A 154 -12.12 -13.08 5.60
C SER A 154 -11.43 -14.04 6.56
N ASN A 155 -11.73 -13.92 7.86
CA ASN A 155 -11.49 -14.95 8.85
C ASN A 155 -12.33 -16.16 8.45
N LYS A 156 -11.90 -16.91 7.43
CA LYS A 156 -12.24 -18.32 7.38
C LYS A 156 -11.55 -18.92 8.59
N LYS A 157 -12.29 -18.97 9.70
CA LYS A 157 -12.02 -19.90 10.79
C LYS A 157 -11.68 -21.23 10.12
N SER A 158 -10.45 -21.67 10.29
CA SER A 158 -10.12 -23.09 10.22
C SER A 158 -11.07 -23.78 11.19
N VAL A 159 -12.21 -24.26 10.70
CA VAL A 159 -13.00 -25.27 11.37
C VAL A 159 -12.20 -26.56 11.21
N ARG A 160 -11.14 -26.68 12.00
CA ARG A 160 -10.73 -27.98 12.53
C ARG A 160 -11.66 -28.22 13.70
N GLY A 161 -12.62 -29.11 13.51
CA GLY A 161 -13.66 -29.35 14.49
C GLY A 161 -14.43 -30.64 14.22
N LYS A 162 -13.72 -31.75 14.44
CA LYS A 162 -14.17 -33.15 14.58
C LYS A 162 -14.57 -33.90 13.32
#